data_AF-A0A6L2PLW1-F1
#
_entry.id   AF-A0A6L2PLW1-F1
#
_cell.length_a   1.000
_cell.length_b   1.000
_cell.length_c   1.000
_cell.angle_alpha   90.00
_cell.angle_beta   90.00
_cell.angle_gamma   90.00
#
_symmetry.space_group_name_H-M   'P 1'
#
loop_
_entity.id
_entity.type
_entity.pdbx_description
1 polymer ?
#
loop_
_entity_poly.entity_id
_entity_poly.type
_entity_poly.pdbx_seq_one_letter_code
_entity_poly.pdbx_strand_id
1 'polypeptide(L)' 'MAECVVERNGQTLVSPRKRPRRNDMSKVTVVLGAQWGDEGKGKVVDMLATDADIVCRCQVR' A
#
# COMPACT_ATOMS: atom_id res chain seq x y z
N MET A 1 3.36 3.97 -15.35
CA MET A 1 4.30 4.14 -14.20
C MET A 1 3.59 3.72 -12.94
N ALA A 2 4.16 2.81 -12.17
CA ALA A 2 3.53 2.24 -10.99
C ALA A 2 4.21 2.78 -9.71
N GLU A 3 3.44 2.96 -8.67
CA GLU A 3 3.95 3.33 -7.35
C GLU A 3 3.50 2.26 -6.34
N CYS A 4 4.41 1.84 -5.48
CA CYS A 4 4.18 0.78 -4.50
C CYS A 4 4.34 1.35 -3.09
N VAL A 5 3.34 1.20 -2.25
CA VAL A 5 3.32 1.62 -0.85
C VAL A 5 3.29 0.36 0.01
N VAL A 6 4.22 0.21 0.95
CA VAL A 6 4.28 -0.93 1.87
C VAL A 6 3.79 -0.46 3.23
N GLU A 7 2.56 -0.84 3.58
CA GLU A 7 1.96 -0.51 4.86
C GLU A 7 2.38 -1.51 5.93
N ARG A 8 3.12 -1.01 6.92
CA ARG A 8 3.30 -1.66 8.21
C ARG A 8 2.82 -0.68 9.27
N ASN A 9 1.62 -0.88 9.77
CA ASN A 9 1.27 -0.36 11.08
C ASN A 9 0.48 -1.42 11.84
N GLY A 10 1.01 -1.79 13.01
CA GLY A 10 0.61 -2.93 13.83
C GLY A 10 -0.76 -2.76 14.50
N GLN A 11 -1.80 -2.50 13.74
CA GLN A 11 -3.17 -2.68 14.20
C GLN A 11 -3.60 -4.13 13.97
N THR A 12 -3.06 -5.02 14.82
CA THR A 12 -3.78 -6.22 15.20
C THR A 12 -4.99 -5.75 16.01
N LEU A 13 -6.04 -5.26 15.33
CA LEU A 13 -7.32 -5.04 15.96
C LEU A 13 -7.73 -6.38 16.57
N VAL A 14 -7.66 -6.44 17.89
CA VAL A 14 -8.02 -7.58 18.72
C VAL A 14 -9.50 -7.85 18.51
N SER A 15 -9.83 -8.57 17.44
CA SER A 15 -11.17 -9.08 17.17
C SER A 15 -11.20 -10.51 17.69
N PRO A 16 -11.87 -10.82 18.82
CA PRO A 16 -11.68 -12.10 19.53
C PRO A 16 -12.26 -13.34 18.82
N ARG A 17 -12.60 -13.28 17.52
CA ARG A 17 -13.41 -14.33 16.85
C ARG A 17 -12.93 -14.79 15.48
N LYS A 18 -11.82 -14.30 14.92
CA LYS A 18 -11.35 -14.80 13.61
C LYS A 18 -10.21 -15.81 13.78
N ARG A 19 -10.51 -17.07 13.43
CA ARG A 19 -9.58 -18.20 13.33
C ARG A 19 -8.23 -17.73 12.74
N PRO A 20 -7.06 -18.14 13.27
CA PRO A 20 -5.76 -17.70 12.76
C PRO A 20 -5.57 -18.30 11.38
N ARG A 21 -5.92 -17.55 10.34
CA ARG A 21 -5.59 -17.91 8.97
C ARG A 21 -4.20 -17.36 8.70
N ARG A 22 -3.24 -18.29 8.66
CA ARG A 22 -1.88 -18.19 8.11
C ARG A 22 -1.40 -16.76 7.81
N ASN A 23 -0.50 -16.28 8.67
CA ASN A 23 0.57 -15.34 8.32
C ASN A 23 0.08 -14.07 7.61
N ASP A 24 -0.47 -13.11 8.36
CA ASP A 24 -0.60 -11.70 7.93
C ASP A 24 0.81 -11.07 7.83
N MET A 25 1.62 -11.62 6.94
CA MET A 25 2.94 -11.14 6.59
C MET A 25 2.77 -9.90 5.71
N SER A 26 3.23 -8.75 6.20
CA SER A 26 3.46 -7.48 5.47
C SER A 26 2.49 -7.19 4.31
N LYS A 27 1.45 -6.39 4.55
CA LYS A 27 0.53 -5.95 3.48
C LYS A 27 1.23 -4.94 2.56
N VAL A 28 1.02 -5.07 1.26
CA VAL A 28 1.58 -4.18 0.23
C VAL A 28 0.43 -3.61 -0.61
N THR A 29 0.36 -2.29 -0.69
CA THR A 29 -0.66 -1.52 -1.40
C THR A 29 -0.03 -0.92 -2.66
N VAL A 30 -0.50 -1.31 -3.84
CA VAL A 30 0.07 -0.85 -5.12
C VAL A 30 -0.88 0.13 -5.79
N VAL A 31 -0.37 1.29 -6.17
CA VAL A 31 -1.08 2.32 -6.93
C VAL A 31 -0.65 2.25 -8.39
N LEU A 32 -1.59 1.83 -9.24
CA LEU A 32 -1.43 1.79 -10.69
C LEU A 32 -2.27 2.90 -11.31
N GLY A 33 -1.66 3.62 -12.26
CA GLY A 33 -2.42 4.47 -13.15
C GLY A 33 -3.16 3.64 -14.18
N ALA A 34 -4.42 3.95 -14.45
CA ALA A 34 -5.22 3.37 -15.53
C ALA A 34 -4.89 3.98 -16.91
N GLN A 35 -4.26 5.16 -16.94
CA GLN A 35 -3.95 5.96 -18.11
C GLN A 35 -2.47 6.42 -18.14
N TRP A 36 -2.12 7.25 -19.13
CA TRP A 36 -0.76 7.62 -19.55
C TRP A 36 -0.01 8.59 -18.62
N GLY A 37 -0.57 8.96 -17.46
CA GLY A 37 0.27 9.46 -16.36
C GLY A 37 -0.22 10.68 -15.58
N ASP A 38 -1.36 11.29 -15.93
CA ASP A 38 -1.88 12.55 -15.36
C ASP A 38 -3.03 12.39 -14.37
N GLU A 39 -3.33 11.16 -13.95
CA GLU A 39 -4.45 10.85 -13.03
C GLU A 39 -4.24 11.35 -11.59
N GLY A 40 -3.08 11.95 -11.30
CA GLY A 40 -2.75 12.39 -9.95
C GLY A 40 -2.43 11.24 -9.00
N LYS A 41 -1.96 10.09 -9.50
CA LYS A 41 -1.52 8.94 -8.67
C LYS A 41 -0.54 9.33 -7.56
N GLY A 42 0.28 10.35 -7.79
CA GLY A 42 1.20 10.90 -6.79
C GLY A 42 0.49 11.44 -5.55
N LYS A 43 -0.70 12.04 -5.69
CA LYS A 43 -1.49 12.57 -4.56
C LYS A 43 -2.12 11.44 -3.73
N VAL A 44 -2.54 10.35 -4.39
CA VAL A 44 -3.06 9.17 -3.69
C VAL A 44 -1.93 8.46 -2.94
N VAL A 45 -0.77 8.32 -3.57
CA VAL A 45 0.43 7.77 -2.94
C VAL A 45 0.88 8.62 -1.77
N ASP A 46 0.83 9.95 -1.87
CA ASP A 46 1.18 10.88 -0.79
C ASP A 46 0.27 10.72 0.44
N MET A 47 -1.05 10.57 0.22
CA MET A 47 -2.00 10.30 1.29
C MET A 47 -1.74 8.93 1.95
N LEU A 48 -1.47 7.89 1.16
CA LEU A 48 -1.18 6.55 1.67
C LEU A 48 0.20 6.45 2.33
N ALA A 49 1.15 7.28 1.91
CA ALA A 49 2.51 7.33 2.46
C ALA A 49 2.53 7.86 3.90
N THR A 50 1.52 8.63 4.30
CA THR A 50 1.43 9.18 5.68
C THR A 50 1.35 8.07 6.73
N ASP A 51 0.71 6.94 6.39
CA ASP A 51 0.52 5.79 7.29
C ASP A 51 1.45 4.60 6.94
N ALA A 52 2.34 4.76 5.97
CA ALA A 52 3.21 3.70 5.47
C ALA A 52 4.64 3.82 5.99
N ASP A 53 5.22 2.70 6.41
CA ASP A 53 6.62 2.64 6.84
C ASP A 53 7.59 2.76 5.65
N ILE A 54 7.21 2.24 4.47
CA ILE A 54 8.09 2.16 3.31
C ILE A 54 7.29 2.47 2.03
N VAL A 55 7.85 3.32 1.15
CA VAL A 55 7.31 3.63 -0.16
C VAL A 55 8.38 3.37 -1.23
N CYS A 56 8.00 2.63 -2.28
CA CYS A 56 8.85 2.25 -3.41
C CYS A 56 8.24 2.74 -4.72
N ARG A 57 9.01 3.43 -5.57
CA ARG A 57 8.57 3.84 -6.91
C ARG A 57 9.13 2.90 -7.99
N CYS A 58 8.29 2.42 -8.90
CA CYS A 58 8.71 1.59 -10.03
C CYS A 58 8.24 2.17 -11.38
N GLN A 59 9.20 2.61 -12.18
CA GLN A 59 8.95 3.14 -13.51
C GLN A 59 9.35 2.11 -14.57
N VAL A 60 8.36 1.59 -15.29
CA VAL A 60 8.61 0.83 -16.53
C VAL A 60 9.07 1.85 -17.58
N ARG A 61 10.29 1.65 -18.09
CA ARG A 61 10.83 2.36 -19.24
C ARG A 61 10.17 1.87 -20.53
#